data_AF-A0A962U7B7-F1
#
_entry.id   AF-A0A962U7B7-F1
#
_cell.length_a   1.000
_cell.length_b   1.000
_cell.length_c   1.000
_cell.angle_alpha   90.00
_cell.angle_beta   90.00
_cell.angle_gamma   90.00
#
_symmetry.space_group_name_H-M   'P 1'
#
loop_
_entity.id
_entity.type
_entity.pdbx_description
1 polymer ?
#
loop_
_entity_poly.entity_id
_entity_poly.type
_entity_poly.pdbx_seq_one_letter_code
_entity_poly.pdbx_strand_id
1 'polypeptide(L)'
;MDKKDILIQLRHAKSAHIQWRSYAQALIAGIGVEQNHVPVIHTDCKFGRWYYGSGQMLSTLSSYAAIEAPHEMLHQIYMKVFKLLFGEDDRSALQKLFKSSAKLKKEHQVVAEELMDKLVAVSHTLLEAIALLEHEVMEMDEQELAAVV
;
A
#
# COMPACT_ATOMS: atom_id res chain seq x y z
N MET A 1 11.56 1.61 -22.04
CA MET A 1 11.61 2.47 -20.85
C MET A 1 13.09 2.66 -20.55
N ASP A 2 13.54 3.89 -20.33
CA ASP A 2 14.96 4.12 -20.03
C ASP A 2 15.22 4.09 -18.51
N LYS A 3 16.50 4.16 -18.11
CA LYS A 3 16.92 4.19 -16.69
C LYS A 3 16.20 5.29 -15.90
N LYS A 4 16.05 6.47 -16.50
CA LYS A 4 15.44 7.63 -15.84
C LYS A 4 13.95 7.38 -15.59
N ASP A 5 13.23 6.83 -16.56
CA ASP A 5 11.82 6.48 -16.41
C ASP A 5 11.61 5.48 -15.27
N ILE A 6 12.46 4.44 -15.17
CA ILE A 6 12.40 3.45 -14.09
C ILE A 6 12.54 4.13 -12.73
N LEU A 7 13.58 4.95 -12.54
CA LEU A 7 13.83 5.66 -11.29
C LEU A 7 12.68 6.61 -10.93
N ILE A 8 12.07 7.27 -11.92
CA ILE A 8 10.89 8.11 -11.72
C ILE A 8 9.71 7.28 -11.20
N GLN A 9 9.44 6.11 -11.75
CA GLN A 9 8.34 5.25 -11.29
C GLN A 9 8.56 4.78 -9.84
N LEU A 10 9.78 4.34 -9.50
CA LEU A 10 10.12 3.91 -8.14
C LEU A 10 9.98 5.06 -7.12
N ARG A 11 10.46 6.26 -7.45
CA ARG A 11 10.31 7.45 -6.60
C ARG A 11 8.85 7.86 -6.43
N HIS A 12 8.07 7.85 -7.50
CA HIS A 12 6.64 8.11 -7.44
C HIS A 12 5.92 7.09 -6.55
N ALA A 13 6.29 5.81 -6.62
CA ALA A 13 5.72 4.77 -5.78
C ALA A 13 5.97 5.06 -4.29
N LYS A 14 7.20 5.40 -3.92
CA LYS A 14 7.55 5.78 -2.53
C LYS A 14 6.75 7.00 -2.06
N SER A 15 6.70 8.07 -2.84
CA SER A 15 5.95 9.28 -2.47
C SER A 15 4.45 9.02 -2.33
N ALA A 16 3.86 8.29 -3.28
CA ALA A 16 2.44 7.92 -3.23
C ALA A 16 2.14 7.06 -1.99
N HIS A 17 3.04 6.14 -1.66
CA HIS A 17 2.88 5.28 -0.50
C HIS A 17 2.94 6.05 0.83
N ILE A 18 3.90 6.98 0.97
CA ILE A 18 4.01 7.85 2.15
C ILE A 18 2.75 8.68 2.33
N GLN A 19 2.27 9.32 1.25
CA GLN A 19 1.05 10.11 1.27
C GLN A 19 -0.17 9.28 1.67
N TRP A 20 -0.28 8.07 1.11
CA TRP A 20 -1.38 7.17 1.44
C TRP A 20 -1.35 6.69 2.89
N ARG A 21 -0.17 6.41 3.45
CA ARG A 21 -0.04 6.04 4.86
C ARG A 21 -0.59 7.16 5.76
N SER A 22 -0.28 8.42 5.45
CA SER A 22 -0.85 9.55 6.18
C SER A 22 -2.38 9.62 6.07
N TYR A 23 -2.95 9.27 4.91
CA TYR A 23 -4.41 9.16 4.76
C TYR A 23 -5.01 8.03 5.59
N ALA A 24 -4.39 6.85 5.63
CA ALA A 24 -4.84 5.74 6.47
C ALA A 24 -4.83 6.12 7.96
N GLN A 25 -3.78 6.83 8.41
CA GLN A 25 -3.70 7.35 9.78
C GLN A 25 -4.82 8.35 10.08
N ALA A 26 -5.08 9.29 9.17
CA ALA A 26 -6.16 10.27 9.32
C ALA A 26 -7.55 9.60 9.38
N LEU A 27 -7.80 8.62 8.51
CA LEU A 27 -9.05 7.85 8.51
C LEU A 27 -9.29 7.13 9.84
N ILE A 28 -8.27 6.49 10.39
CA ILE A 28 -8.36 5.78 11.69
C ILE A 28 -8.52 6.76 12.86
N ALA A 29 -7.97 7.97 12.74
CA ALA A 29 -8.20 9.05 13.69
C ALA A 29 -9.60 9.69 13.57
N GLY A 30 -10.45 9.23 12.65
CA GLY A 30 -11.78 9.77 12.40
C GLY A 30 -11.77 11.14 11.69
N ILE A 31 -10.63 11.54 11.11
CA ILE A 31 -10.53 12.74 10.30
C ILE A 31 -11.11 12.41 8.92
N GLY A 32 -12.09 13.20 8.47
CA GLY A 32 -12.70 13.01 7.15
C GLY A 32 -11.66 13.18 6.05
N VAL A 33 -11.40 12.11 5.31
CA VAL A 33 -10.53 12.11 4.13
C VAL A 33 -11.38 11.67 2.94
N GLU A 34 -11.19 12.29 1.78
CA GLU A 34 -11.88 11.85 0.56
C GLU A 34 -11.53 10.40 0.23
N GLN A 35 -12.57 9.57 0.04
CA GLN A 35 -12.49 8.11 -0.06
C GLN A 35 -11.76 7.57 -1.33
N ASN A 36 -11.32 8.45 -2.23
CA ASN A 36 -10.96 8.07 -3.61
C ASN A 36 -9.49 7.71 -3.87
N HIS A 37 -8.63 7.64 -2.84
CA HIS A 37 -7.21 7.84 -3.12
C HIS A 37 -6.39 6.58 -3.41
N VAL A 38 -6.78 5.37 -2.99
CA VAL A 38 -6.02 4.13 -3.31
C VAL A 38 -6.93 2.92 -3.56
N PRO A 39 -6.78 2.23 -4.71
CA PRO A 39 -7.46 0.98 -5.01
C PRO A 39 -7.15 -0.09 -3.96
N VAL A 40 -8.15 -0.87 -3.58
CA VAL A 40 -7.94 -1.89 -2.56
C VAL A 40 -7.19 -3.11 -3.12
N ILE A 41 -7.30 -3.35 -4.43
CA ILE A 41 -6.55 -4.37 -5.14
C ILE A 41 -5.15 -3.80 -5.48
N HIS A 42 -4.10 -4.49 -5.04
CA HIS A 42 -2.71 -4.02 -5.19
C HIS A 42 -2.27 -3.89 -6.66
N THR A 43 -2.79 -4.74 -7.55
CA THR A 43 -2.53 -4.66 -9.01
C THR A 43 -3.17 -3.45 -9.67
N ASP A 44 -4.20 -2.88 -9.05
CA ASP A 44 -4.98 -1.79 -9.63
C ASP A 44 -4.45 -0.41 -9.21
N CYS A 45 -3.49 -0.34 -8.27
CA CYS A 45 -2.85 0.93 -7.95
C CYS A 45 -1.89 1.35 -9.08
N LYS A 46 -1.53 2.65 -9.16
CA LYS A 46 -0.62 3.15 -10.21
C LYS A 46 0.70 2.39 -10.22
N PHE A 47 1.24 2.09 -9.04
CA PHE A 47 2.47 1.31 -8.90
C PHE A 47 2.27 -0.15 -9.30
N GLY A 48 1.18 -0.80 -8.88
CA GLY A 48 0.84 -2.17 -9.25
C GLY A 48 0.70 -2.36 -10.76
N ARG A 49 0.00 -1.45 -11.45
CA ARG A 49 -0.08 -1.46 -12.91
C ARG A 49 1.28 -1.34 -13.59
N TRP A 50 2.19 -0.56 -13.03
CA TRP A 50 3.57 -0.51 -13.52
C TRP A 50 4.32 -1.80 -13.20
N TYR A 51 4.28 -2.26 -11.94
CA TYR A 51 4.94 -3.48 -11.47
C TYR A 51 4.57 -4.67 -12.35
N TYR A 52 3.29 -5.01 -12.45
CA TYR A 52 2.80 -6.13 -13.27
C TYR A 52 2.73 -5.82 -14.78
N GLY A 53 3.09 -4.61 -15.19
CA GLY A 53 3.12 -4.18 -16.59
C GLY A 53 4.56 -3.99 -17.05
N SER A 54 4.90 -2.75 -17.41
CA SER A 54 6.22 -2.43 -17.95
C SER A 54 7.38 -2.64 -16.98
N GLY A 55 7.13 -2.65 -15.67
CA GLY A 55 8.15 -2.94 -14.65
C GLY A 55 8.66 -4.38 -14.68
N GLN A 56 7.94 -5.33 -15.29
CA GLN A 56 8.38 -6.73 -15.41
C GLN A 56 9.69 -6.90 -16.18
N MET A 57 10.12 -5.87 -16.93
CA MET A 57 11.47 -5.83 -17.50
C MET A 57 12.57 -6.00 -16.45
N LEU A 58 12.31 -5.67 -15.17
CA LEU A 58 13.27 -5.84 -14.07
C LEU A 58 13.09 -7.17 -13.31
N SER A 59 12.25 -8.09 -13.80
CA SER A 59 11.89 -9.33 -13.09
C SER A 59 13.06 -10.28 -12.82
N THR A 60 14.17 -10.12 -13.53
CA THR A 60 15.42 -10.87 -13.30
C THR A 60 16.15 -10.40 -12.03
N LEU A 61 15.86 -9.19 -11.54
CA LEU A 61 16.46 -8.63 -10.34
C LEU A 61 15.75 -9.16 -9.08
N SER A 62 16.53 -9.70 -8.14
CA SER A 62 15.99 -10.20 -6.88
C SER A 62 15.35 -9.09 -6.04
N SER A 63 15.90 -7.87 -6.12
CA SER A 63 15.34 -6.67 -5.47
C SER A 63 13.95 -6.30 -6.01
N TYR A 64 13.67 -6.56 -7.30
CA TYR A 64 12.36 -6.37 -7.89
C TYR A 64 11.36 -7.42 -7.38
N ALA A 65 11.76 -8.70 -7.32
CA ALA A 65 10.92 -9.76 -6.77
C ALA A 65 10.58 -9.55 -5.28
N ALA A 66 11.51 -8.96 -4.51
CA ALA A 66 11.32 -8.67 -3.08
C ALA A 66 10.18 -7.67 -2.78
N ILE A 67 9.70 -6.94 -3.78
CA ILE A 67 8.63 -5.93 -3.62
C ILE A 67 7.24 -6.57 -3.55
N GLU A 68 7.01 -7.71 -4.21
CA GLU A 68 5.66 -8.28 -4.40
C GLU A 68 4.98 -8.56 -3.07
N ALA A 69 5.63 -9.35 -2.20
CA ALA A 69 5.06 -9.77 -0.92
C ALA A 69 4.69 -8.59 0.01
N PRO A 70 5.58 -7.61 0.29
CA PRO A 70 5.20 -6.48 1.13
C PRO A 70 4.14 -5.58 0.45
N HIS A 71 4.15 -5.45 -0.88
CA HIS A 71 3.13 -4.70 -1.61
C HIS A 71 1.74 -5.34 -1.50
N GLU A 72 1.64 -6.65 -1.68
CA GLU A 72 0.39 -7.39 -1.52
C GLU A 72 -0.12 -7.30 -0.07
N MET A 73 0.76 -7.60 0.90
CA MET A 73 0.42 -7.59 2.33
C MET A 73 -0.09 -6.22 2.78
N LEU A 74 0.51 -5.14 2.26
CA LEU A 74 0.07 -3.77 2.52
C LEU A 74 -1.40 -3.57 2.14
N HIS A 75 -1.77 -3.92 0.92
CA HIS A 75 -3.13 -3.78 0.41
C HIS A 75 -4.11 -4.71 1.13
N GLN A 76 -3.69 -5.91 1.52
CA GLN A 76 -4.52 -6.80 2.34
C GLN A 76 -4.83 -6.19 3.72
N ILE A 77 -3.85 -5.55 4.38
CA ILE A 77 -4.08 -4.84 5.65
C ILE A 77 -5.02 -3.66 5.43
N TYR A 78 -4.81 -2.89 4.37
CA TYR A 78 -5.69 -1.77 4.03
C TYR A 78 -7.14 -2.19 3.79
N MET A 79 -7.37 -3.31 3.09
CA MET A 79 -8.71 -3.88 2.91
C MET A 79 -9.38 -4.16 4.27
N LYS A 80 -8.62 -4.64 5.26
CA LYS A 80 -9.14 -4.88 6.62
C LYS A 80 -9.52 -3.58 7.31
N VAL A 81 -8.69 -2.54 7.20
CA VAL A 81 -8.99 -1.19 7.72
C VAL A 81 -10.25 -0.64 7.05
N PHE A 82 -10.32 -0.71 5.72
CA PHE A 82 -11.47 -0.23 4.95
C PHE A 82 -12.76 -0.96 5.34
N LYS A 83 -12.74 -2.29 5.45
CA LYS A 83 -13.90 -3.08 5.90
C LYS A 83 -14.30 -2.76 7.34
N LEU A 84 -13.35 -2.52 8.24
CA LEU A 84 -13.64 -2.18 9.63
C LEU A 84 -14.32 -0.81 9.76
N LEU A 85 -13.93 0.16 8.92
CA LEU A 85 -14.44 1.53 8.96
C LEU A 85 -15.72 1.72 8.13
N PHE A 86 -15.85 1.02 7.00
CA PHE A 86 -16.90 1.24 6.00
C PHE A 86 -17.73 -0.01 5.67
N GLY A 87 -17.29 -1.20 6.08
CA GLY A 87 -17.92 -2.47 5.76
C GLY A 87 -19.16 -2.77 6.60
N GLU A 88 -20.16 -1.89 6.59
CA GLU A 88 -21.54 -2.19 7.01
C GLU A 88 -22.55 -1.27 6.32
N ASP A 89 -22.86 -1.55 5.06
CA ASP A 89 -24.21 -1.36 4.52
C ASP A 89 -24.77 -2.77 4.32
N ASP A 90 -25.77 -3.17 5.14
CA ASP A 90 -27.08 -3.65 4.65
C ASP A 90 -27.97 -4.38 5.69
N ARG A 91 -27.61 -4.59 6.97
CA ARG A 91 -28.45 -5.45 7.86
C ARG A 91 -28.72 -5.04 9.32
N SER A 92 -28.38 -3.84 9.77
CA SER A 92 -28.43 -3.58 11.23
C SER A 92 -28.84 -2.18 11.68
N ALA A 93 -29.68 -1.46 10.91
CA ALA A 93 -30.29 -0.23 11.43
C ALA A 93 -31.14 -0.51 12.70
N LEU A 94 -31.76 -1.70 12.79
CA LEU A 94 -32.61 -2.08 13.92
C LEU A 94 -31.86 -2.83 15.06
N GLN A 95 -30.75 -3.53 14.76
CA GLN A 95 -29.96 -4.27 15.77
C GLN A 95 -28.95 -3.38 16.53
N LYS A 96 -28.50 -2.27 15.93
CA LYS A 96 -27.58 -1.28 16.54
C LYS A 96 -28.18 -0.47 17.70
N LEU A 97 -29.49 -0.46 17.86
CA LEU A 97 -30.16 0.36 18.89
C LEU A 97 -30.08 -0.19 20.32
N PHE A 98 -29.78 -1.49 20.51
CA PHE A 98 -29.94 -2.13 21.84
C PHE A 98 -28.70 -2.81 22.43
N LYS A 99 -27.57 -2.92 21.71
CA LYS A 99 -26.28 -3.32 22.30
C LYS A 99 -25.27 -2.17 22.20
N SER A 100 -25.01 -1.55 23.35
CA SER A 100 -24.10 -0.42 23.61
C SER A 100 -23.14 -0.03 22.47
N SER A 101 -23.56 0.92 21.64
CA SER A 101 -22.77 1.50 20.53
C SER A 101 -21.37 1.97 20.95
N ALA A 102 -21.19 2.36 22.21
CA ALA A 102 -19.90 2.77 22.78
C ALA A 102 -18.88 1.63 22.91
N LYS A 103 -19.30 0.41 23.29
CA LYS A 103 -18.40 -0.74 23.42
C LYS A 103 -17.91 -1.21 22.06
N LEU A 104 -18.82 -1.29 21.09
CA LEU A 104 -18.50 -1.65 19.69
C LEU A 104 -17.53 -0.65 19.07
N LYS A 105 -17.76 0.66 19.26
CA LYS A 105 -16.83 1.72 18.81
C LYS A 105 -15.44 1.55 19.42
N LYS A 106 -15.35 1.23 20.72
CA LYS A 106 -14.05 1.04 21.39
C LYS A 106 -13.32 -0.20 20.87
N GLU A 107 -14.01 -1.31 20.66
CA GLU A 107 -13.43 -2.53 20.09
C GLU A 107 -12.94 -2.29 18.66
N HIS A 108 -13.73 -1.61 17.82
CA HIS A 108 -13.30 -1.25 16.47
C HIS A 108 -12.09 -0.31 16.48
N GLN A 109 -12.01 0.63 17.43
CA GLN A 109 -10.88 1.54 17.56
C GLN A 109 -9.58 0.77 17.87
N VAL A 110 -9.61 -0.16 18.83
CA VAL A 110 -8.44 -0.99 19.17
C VAL A 110 -7.98 -1.80 17.97
N VAL A 111 -8.91 -2.42 17.25
CA VAL A 111 -8.57 -3.19 16.03
C VAL A 111 -8.01 -2.29 14.93
N ALA A 112 -8.53 -1.07 14.77
CA ALA A 112 -8.02 -0.12 13.80
C ALA A 112 -6.58 0.30 14.11
N GLU A 113 -6.26 0.57 15.38
CA GLU A 113 -4.92 0.89 15.85
C GLU A 113 -3.94 -0.27 15.59
N GLU A 114 -4.32 -1.51 15.93
CA GLU A 114 -3.49 -2.70 15.65
C GLU A 114 -3.24 -2.90 14.15
N LEU A 115 -4.26 -2.65 13.31
CA LEU A 115 -4.11 -2.71 11.86
C LEU A 115 -3.22 -1.58 11.34
N MET A 116 -3.27 -0.39 11.95
CA MET A 116 -2.39 0.72 11.61
C MET A 116 -0.94 0.39 11.92
N ASP A 117 -0.64 -0.21 13.07
CA ASP A 117 0.72 -0.60 13.44
C ASP A 117 1.28 -1.63 12.45
N LYS A 118 0.46 -2.62 12.07
CA LYS A 118 0.83 -3.59 11.02
C LYS A 118 1.04 -2.89 9.68
N LEU A 119 0.19 -1.93 9.33
CA LEU A 119 0.33 -1.16 8.10
C LEU A 119 1.64 -0.38 8.09
N VAL A 120 2.00 0.27 9.19
CA VAL A 120 3.28 1.00 9.32
C VAL A 120 4.48 0.08 9.17
N ALA A 121 4.46 -1.09 9.81
CA ALA A 121 5.56 -2.05 9.72
C ALA A 121 5.75 -2.53 8.28
N VAL A 122 4.67 -2.94 7.62
CA VAL A 122 4.73 -3.40 6.22
C VAL A 122 5.09 -2.26 5.26
N SER A 123 4.62 -1.05 5.53
CA SER A 123 5.03 0.16 4.80
C SER A 123 6.54 0.37 4.82
N HIS A 124 7.19 0.15 5.97
CA HIS A 124 8.65 0.25 6.07
C HIS A 124 9.34 -0.79 5.21
N THR A 125 8.94 -2.07 5.32
CA THR A 125 9.48 -3.15 4.48
C THR A 125 9.30 -2.89 2.98
N LEU A 126 8.14 -2.38 2.57
CA LEU A 126 7.88 -2.04 1.17
C LEU A 126 8.80 -0.91 0.68
N LEU A 127 8.95 0.16 1.47
CA LEU A 127 9.79 1.29 1.09
C LEU A 127 11.26 0.90 1.01
N GLU A 128 11.73 0.02 1.90
CA GLU A 128 13.09 -0.54 1.86
C GLU A 128 13.30 -1.38 0.59
N ALA A 129 12.36 -2.28 0.26
CA ALA A 129 12.44 -3.09 -0.96
C ALA A 129 12.49 -2.22 -2.24
N ILE A 130 11.64 -1.18 -2.31
CA ILE A 130 11.66 -0.23 -3.44
C ILE A 130 12.98 0.56 -3.47
N ALA A 131 13.53 0.94 -2.31
CA ALA A 131 14.79 1.67 -2.24
C ALA A 131 15.99 0.82 -2.65
N LEU A 132 15.97 -0.48 -2.33
CA LEU A 132 16.99 -1.44 -2.78
C LEU A 132 17.00 -1.56 -4.31
N LEU A 133 15.83 -1.76 -4.92
CA LEU A 133 15.71 -1.80 -6.38
C LEU A 133 16.14 -0.47 -7.02
N GLU A 134 15.74 0.67 -6.43
CA GLU A 134 16.17 1.98 -6.93
C GLU A 134 17.70 2.12 -6.88
N HIS A 135 18.33 1.74 -5.78
CA HIS A 135 19.78 1.79 -5.64
C HIS A 135 20.48 0.88 -6.65
N GLU A 136 20.01 -0.37 -6.80
CA GLU A 136 20.55 -1.29 -7.79
C GLU A 136 20.49 -0.73 -9.21
N VAL A 137 19.33 -0.19 -9.63
CA VAL A 137 19.17 0.46 -10.94
C VAL A 137 20.04 1.73 -11.05
N MET A 138 20.22 2.49 -9.98
CA MET A 138 21.08 3.69 -9.99
C MET A 138 22.55 3.36 -10.21
N GLU A 139 23.05 2.25 -9.67
CA GLU A 139 24.45 1.84 -9.81
C GLU A 139 24.74 1.19 -11.16
N MET A 140 23.75 0.55 -11.80
CA MET A 140 23.92 -0.08 -13.12
C MET A 140 24.26 0.93 -14.22
N ASP A 141 25.25 0.64 -15.05
CA ASP A 141 25.46 1.37 -16.30
C ASP A 141 24.44 0.99 -17.40
N GLU A 142 24.53 1.61 -18.57
CA GLU A 142 23.59 1.34 -19.68
C GLU A 142 23.70 -0.09 -20.22
N GLN A 143 24.89 -0.69 -20.20
CA GLN A 143 25.12 -2.06 -20.69
C GLN A 143 24.58 -3.08 -19.68
N GLU A 144 24.85 -2.85 -18.39
CA GLU A 144 24.34 -3.69 -17.31
C GLU A 144 22.81 -3.66 -17.26
N LEU A 145 22.20 -2.48 -17.38
CA LEU A 145 20.75 -2.35 -17.42
C LEU A 145 20.15 -3.02 -18.66
N ALA A 146 20.79 -2.91 -19.83
CA ALA A 146 20.33 -3.58 -21.05
C ALA A 146 20.47 -5.11 -21.00
N ALA A 147 21.31 -5.65 -20.11
CA ALA A 147 21.46 -7.09 -19.94
C ALA A 147 20.35 -7.72 -19.07
N VAL A 148 19.67 -6.91 -18.24
CA VAL A 148 18.63 -7.38 -17.31
C VAL A 148 17.21 -7.05 -17.77
N VAL A 149 17.08 -6.12 -18.71
CA VAL A 149 15.84 -5.60 -19.34
C VAL A 149 15.53 -6.30 -20.66
#